data_AF-A0A357AYI7-F1
#
_entry.id   AF-A0A357AYI7-F1
#
_cell.length_a   1.000
_cell.length_b   1.000
_cell.length_c   1.000
_cell.angle_alpha   90.00
_cell.angle_beta   90.00
_cell.angle_gamma   90.00
#
_symmetry.space_group_name_H-M   'P 1'
#
loop_
_entity.id
_entity.type
_entity.pdbx_description
1 polymer ?
#
loop_
_entity_poly.entity_id
_entity_poly.type
_entity_poly.pdbx_seq_one_letter_code
_entity_poly.pdbx_strand_id
1 'polypeptide(L)' 'SCRFVPTCSEYALEAIEKYGALKGGWLALRRILRCHPLHFGEHEFYDPVP' A
#
# COMPACT_ATOMS: atom_id res chain seq x y z
N SER A 1 6.37 -11.82 -1.05
CA SER A 1 7.01 -10.64 -1.65
C SER A 1 5.96 -9.63 -2.04
N CYS A 2 5.98 -8.41 -1.48
CA CYS A 2 5.21 -7.30 -2.06
C CYS A 2 5.74 -7.01 -3.46
N ARG A 3 4.83 -6.81 -4.42
CA ARG A 3 5.14 -6.50 -5.83
C ARG A 3 5.12 -4.99 -6.12
N PHE A 4 4.87 -4.18 -5.09
CA PHE A 4 4.73 -2.73 -5.15
C PHE A 4 5.93 -2.06 -4.47
N VAL A 5 6.35 -0.90 -5.01
CA VAL A 5 7.41 -0.06 -4.45
C VAL A 5 6.84 1.35 -4.20
N PRO A 6 6.94 1.90 -2.97
CA PRO A 6 7.43 1.26 -1.74
C PRO A 6 6.58 0.06 -1.33
N THR A 7 7.13 -0.83 -0.49
CA THR A 7 6.41 -2.05 -0.08
C THR A 7 5.12 -1.72 0.66
N CYS A 8 4.20 -2.69 0.72
CA CYS A 8 2.90 -2.53 1.38
C CYS A 8 3.05 -2.07 2.85
N SER A 9 4.11 -2.52 3.52
CA SER A 9 4.50 -2.18 4.89
C SER A 9 5.11 -0.78 5.00
N GLU A 10 5.98 -0.38 4.07
CA GLU A 10 6.54 0.98 4.03
C GLU A 10 5.44 2.02 3.73
N TYR A 11 4.57 1.74 2.76
CA TYR A 11 3.40 2.58 2.48
C TYR A 11 2.49 2.70 3.70
N ALA A 12 2.29 1.62 4.45
CA ALA A 12 1.49 1.64 5.67
C ALA A 12 2.11 2.54 6.74
N LEU A 13 3.42 2.43 6.97
CA LEU A 13 4.14 3.29 7.92
C LEU A 13 4.00 4.77 7.53
N GLU A 14 4.34 5.09 6.28
CA GLU A 14 4.34 6.46 5.79
C GLU A 14 2.92 7.07 5.80
N ALA A 15 1.89 6.28 5.45
CA ALA A 15 0.50 6.72 5.50
C ALA A 15 -0.01 6.91 6.94
N ILE A 16 0.43 6.07 7.88
CA ILE A 16 0.08 6.20 9.30
C ILE A 16 0.77 7.43 9.91
N GLU A 17 2.04 7.69 9.58
CA GLU A 17 2.76 8.87 10.05
C GLU A 17 2.13 10.17 9.53
N LYS A 18 1.70 10.18 8.26
CA LYS A 18 1.19 11.39 7.60
C LYS A 18 -0.29 11.68 7.90
N TYR A 19 -1.13 10.64 8.00
CA TYR A 19 -2.59 10.77 8.14
C TYR A 19 -3.18 10.13 9.41
N GLY A 20 -2.35 9.55 10.26
CA GLY A 20 -2.77 8.82 11.46
C GLY A 20 -3.24 7.40 11.17
N ALA A 21 -3.33 6.59 12.23
CA ALA A 21 -3.60 5.14 12.14
C ALA A 21 -4.91 4.79 11.42
N LEU A 22 -5.95 5.61 11.55
CA LEU A 22 -7.25 5.36 10.94
C LEU A 22 -7.22 5.55 9.42
N LYS A 23 -6.76 6.70 8.95
CA LYS A 23 -6.78 7.05 7.52
C LYS A 23 -5.62 6.39 6.76
N GLY A 24 -4.44 6.35 7.38
CA GLY A 24 -3.27 5.65 6.85
C GLY A 24 -3.45 4.14 6.82
N GLY A 25 -4.02 3.57 7.89
CA GLY A 25 -4.40 2.17 7.95
C GLY A 25 -5.43 1.80 6.89
N TRP A 26 -6.43 2.65 6.66
CA TRP A 26 -7.44 2.39 5.62
C TRP A 26 -6.87 2.42 4.19
N LEU A 27 -5.98 3.38 3.88
CA LEU A 27 -5.28 3.45 2.59
C LEU A 27 -4.42 2.20 2.36
N ALA A 28 -3.65 1.79 3.38
CA ALA A 28 -2.81 0.61 3.31
C ALA A 28 -3.61 -0.69 3.20
N LEU A 29 -4.66 -0.86 4.00
CA LEU A 29 -5.53 -2.04 3.98
C LEU A 29 -6.20 -2.21 2.62
N ARG A 30 -6.71 -1.11 2.05
CA ARG A 30 -7.32 -1.08 0.72
C ARG A 30 -6.32 -1.44 -0.39
N ARG A 31 -5.02 -1.20 -0.18
CA ARG A 31 -3.94 -1.64 -1.08
C ARG A 31 -3.62 -3.13 -0.89
N ILE A 32 -3.54 -3.61 0.36
CA ILE A 32 -3.31 -5.02 0.69
C ILE A 32 -4.45 -5.91 0.17
N LEU A 33 -5.71 -5.46 0.28
CA LEU A 33 -6.87 -6.18 -0.26
C LEU A 33 -6.82 -6.34 -1.80
N ARG A 34 -6.09 -5.46 -2.49
CA ARG A 34 -5.83 -5.57 -3.95
C ARG A 34 -4.66 -6.49 -4.27
N CYS A 35 -3.79 -6.80 -3.31
CA CYS A 35 -2.72 -7.81 -3.42
C CYS A 35 -3.24 -9.26 -3.37
N HIS A 36 -4.37 -9.56 -4.04
CA HIS A 36 -4.84 -10.93 -4.17
C HIS A 36 -4.00 -11.69 -5.22
N PRO A 37 -3.67 -12.98 -5.04
CA PRO A 37 -2.89 -13.78 -6.01
C PRO A 37 -3.51 -13.91 -7.42
N LEU A 38 -4.78 -13.52 -7.61
CA LEU A 38 -5.47 -13.46 -8.91
C LEU A 38 -5.37 -12.08 -9.59
N HIS A 39 -4.78 -11.09 -8.93
CA HIS A 39 -4.56 -9.77 -9.51
C HIS A 39 -3.16 -9.72 -10.15
N PHE A 40 -3.09 -10.10 -11.42
CA PHE A 40 -1.90 -9.96 -12.29
C PHE A 40 -1.75 -8.53 -12.83
N GLY A 41 -2.05 -7.53 -11.99
CA GLY A 41 -1.85 -6.11 -12.32
C GLY A 41 -0.36 -5.77 -12.33
N GLU A 42 0.03 -4.93 -13.26
CA GLU A 42 1.39 -4.52 -13.61
C GLU A 42 2.38 -4.47 -12.43
N HIS A 43 3.48 -5.20 -12.59
CA HIS A 43 4.70 -4.98 -11.85
C HIS A 43 5.12 -3.51 -12.05
N GLU A 44 5.41 -2.80 -10.94
CA GLU A 44 6.00 -1.43 -10.91
C GLU A 44 5.03 -0.22 -10.93
N PHE A 45 3.97 -0.24 -10.13
CA PHE A 45 3.21 0.98 -9.82
C PHE A 45 3.82 1.75 -8.63
N TYR A 46 4.55 2.85 -8.91
CA TYR A 46 5.03 3.80 -7.90
C TYR A 46 3.84 4.62 -7.36
N ASP A 47 3.39 4.27 -6.14
CA ASP A 47 2.30 4.97 -5.44
C ASP A 47 2.87 5.59 -4.15
N PRO A 48 3.36 6.83 -4.21
CA PRO A 48 3.80 7.55 -3.03
C PRO A 48 2.58 7.89 -2.18
N VAL A 49 2.75 7.96 -0.86
CA VAL A 49 1.68 8.43 0.02
C VAL A 49 1.44 9.92 -0.29
N PRO A 50 0.22 10.30 -0.76
CA PRO A 50 -0.08 11.70 -1.11
C PRO A 50 0.13 12.62 0.09
#